data_AF-A0A3R9Z2T0-F1
#
_entry.id   AF-A0A3R9Z2T0-F1
#
_cell.length_a   1.000
_cell.length_b   1.000
_cell.length_c   1.000
_cell.angle_alpha   90.00
_cell.angle_beta   90.00
_cell.angle_gamma   90.00
#
_symmetry.space_group_name_H-M   'P 1'
#
loop_
_entity.id
_entity.type
_entity.pdbx_description
1 polymer ?
#
loop_
_entity_poly.entity_id
_entity_poly.type
_entity_poly.pdbx_seq_one_letter_code
_entity_poly.pdbx_strand_id
1 'polypeptide(L)'
;MSLMAGLARAREWERLAELEARCAALVDRLKAIGKVSLDVVQLEQVRNLIDCIHSDQEEVCDMVKPQLEDLVSKMAQLQMRSELGRAYGTPY
;
A
#
# COMPACT_ATOMS: atom_id res chain seq x y z
N MET A 1 1.65 5.37 -15.85
CA MET A 1 1.90 4.54 -14.66
C MET A 1 2.22 5.45 -13.49
N SER A 2 1.53 5.28 -12.38
CA SER A 2 1.72 6.11 -11.18
C SER A 2 3.03 5.75 -10.47
N LEU A 3 3.58 6.71 -9.72
CA LEU A 3 4.80 6.51 -8.94
C LEU A 3 4.58 5.46 -7.82
N MET A 4 3.37 5.35 -7.25
CA MET A 4 3.01 4.30 -6.29
C MET A 4 3.12 2.91 -6.91
N ALA A 5 2.54 2.69 -8.08
CA ALA A 5 2.59 1.41 -8.77
C ALA A 5 4.04 1.03 -9.14
N GLY A 6 4.86 2.00 -9.53
CA GLY A 6 6.29 1.82 -9.78
C GLY A 6 7.06 1.37 -8.54
N LEU A 7 6.87 2.03 -7.40
CA LEU A 7 7.55 1.70 -6.14
C LEU A 7 7.09 0.35 -5.57
N ALA A 8 5.80 0.04 -5.66
CA ALA A 8 5.26 -1.25 -5.25
C ALA A 8 5.86 -2.39 -6.09
N ARG A 9 6.02 -2.18 -7.40
CA ARG A 9 6.60 -3.18 -8.31
C ARG A 9 8.10 -3.37 -8.08
N ALA A 10 8.81 -2.29 -7.75
CA ALA A 10 10.21 -2.31 -7.37
C ALA A 10 10.46 -2.87 -5.95
N ARG A 11 9.39 -3.18 -5.19
CA ARG A 11 9.46 -3.62 -3.78
C ARG A 11 10.15 -2.61 -2.87
N GLU A 12 10.11 -1.33 -3.23
CA GLU A 12 10.68 -0.23 -2.46
C GLU A 12 9.70 0.22 -1.36
N TRP A 13 9.43 -0.67 -0.40
CA TRP A 13 8.38 -0.49 0.62
C TRP A 13 8.59 0.72 1.53
N GLU A 14 9.83 1.05 1.89
CA GLU A 14 10.14 2.24 2.70
C GLU A 14 9.73 3.54 1.98
N ARG A 15 10.06 3.63 0.69
CA ARG A 15 9.71 4.78 -0.15
C ARG A 15 8.22 4.86 -0.44
N LEU A 16 7.55 3.71 -0.50
CA LEU A 16 6.10 3.66 -0.66
C LEU A 16 5.39 4.22 0.59
N ALA A 17 5.85 3.88 1.80
CA ALA A 17 5.32 4.43 3.05
C ALA A 17 5.57 5.95 3.18
N GLU A 18 6.75 6.43 2.79
CA GLU A 18 7.03 7.87 2.74
C GLU A 18 6.11 8.62 1.76
N LEU A 19 5.86 8.01 0.60
CA LEU A 19 4.98 8.59 -0.41
C LEU A 19 3.52 8.61 0.07
N GLU A 20 3.06 7.56 0.74
CA GLU A 20 1.73 7.50 1.36
C GLU A 20 1.53 8.62 2.40
N ALA A 21 2.51 8.84 3.29
CA ALA A 21 2.47 9.91 4.29
C ALA A 21 2.38 11.30 3.64
N ARG A 22 3.09 11.52 2.52
CA ARG A 22 3.01 12.77 1.75
C ARG A 22 1.64 12.95 1.09
N CYS A 23 1.08 11.87 0.52
CA CYS A 23 -0.26 11.89 -0.04
C CYS A 23 -1.32 12.22 1.02
N ALA A 24 -1.24 11.60 2.20
CA ALA A 24 -2.13 11.86 3.32
C ALA A 24 -2.06 13.35 3.76
N ALA A 25 -0.85 13.90 3.90
CA ALA A 25 -0.67 15.30 4.26
C ALA A 25 -1.25 16.28 3.21
N LEU A 26 -1.15 15.94 1.93
CA LEU A 26 -1.76 16.74 0.85
C LEU A 26 -3.29 16.67 0.90
N VAL A 27 -3.86 15.49 1.12
CA VAL A 27 -5.30 15.30 1.28
C VAL A 27 -5.82 16.10 2.48
N ASP A 28 -5.10 16.09 3.61
CA ASP A 28 -5.51 16.84 4.79
C ASP A 28 -5.40 18.36 4.58
N ARG A 29 -4.41 18.84 3.83
CA ARG A 29 -4.35 20.24 3.40
C ARG A 29 -5.52 20.61 2.49
N LEU A 30 -5.90 19.72 1.56
CA LEU A 30 -7.04 19.93 0.67
C LEU A 30 -8.37 19.93 1.45
N LYS A 31 -8.53 19.07 2.46
CA LYS A 31 -9.69 19.09 3.37
C LYS A 31 -9.78 20.37 4.18
N ALA A 32 -8.64 20.96 4.55
CA ALA A 32 -8.59 22.23 5.30
C ALA A 32 -8.95 23.45 4.44
N ILE A 33 -8.78 23.37 3.12
CA ILE A 33 -9.31 24.36 2.18
C ILE A 33 -10.83 24.14 2.12
N GLY A 34 -11.59 25.09 2.67
CA GLY A 34 -13.06 25.03 2.71
C GLY A 34 -13.70 24.91 1.32
N LYS A 35 -15.03 24.79 1.26
CA LYS A 35 -15.78 24.62 -0.01
C LYS A 35 -15.46 25.75 -1.00
N VAL A 36 -14.65 25.44 -2.01
CA VAL A 36 -14.44 26.27 -3.19
C VAL A 36 -15.52 25.93 -4.21
N SER A 37 -16.14 26.95 -4.82
CA SER A 37 -17.03 26.74 -5.96
C SER A 37 -16.18 26.36 -7.16
N LEU A 38 -16.11 25.05 -7.44
CA LEU A 38 -15.48 24.51 -8.63
C LEU A 38 -16.44 24.62 -9.81
N ASP A 39 -15.94 25.08 -10.95
CA ASP A 39 -16.69 25.03 -12.20
C ASP A 39 -16.89 23.58 -12.67
N VAL A 40 -17.85 23.32 -13.54
CA VAL A 40 -18.24 21.97 -14.01
C VAL A 40 -17.05 21.21 -14.59
N VAL A 41 -16.19 21.91 -15.34
CA VAL A 41 -14.96 21.32 -15.92
C VAL A 41 -13.96 20.91 -14.83
N GLN A 42 -13.86 21.69 -13.75
CA GLN A 42 -12.95 21.40 -12.64
C GLN A 42 -13.49 20.23 -11.78
N LEU A 43 -14.82 20.13 -11.64
CA LEU A 43 -15.47 19.01 -10.98
C LEU A 43 -15.26 17.68 -11.72
N GLU A 44 -15.37 17.68 -13.05
CA GLU A 44 -15.09 16.50 -13.87
C GLU A 44 -13.61 16.09 -13.78
N GLN A 45 -12.69 17.05 -13.81
CA GLN A 45 -11.25 16.77 -13.63
C GLN A 45 -10.95 16.16 -12.26
N VAL A 46 -11.55 16.69 -11.19
CA VAL A 46 -11.38 16.14 -9.83
C VAL A 46 -11.93 14.72 -9.74
N ARG A 47 -13.10 14.45 -10.33
CA ARG A 47 -13.67 13.09 -10.39
C ARG A 47 -12.75 12.11 -11.11
N ASN A 48 -12.27 12.49 -12.30
CA ASN A 48 -11.34 11.65 -13.06
C ASN A 48 -10.05 11.36 -12.28
N LEU A 49 -9.53 12.34 -11.54
CA LEU A 49 -8.35 12.15 -10.68
C LEU A 49 -8.63 11.21 -9.51
N ILE A 50 -9.80 11.31 -8.88
CA ILE A 50 -10.21 10.40 -7.80
C ILE A 50 -10.32 8.97 -8.33
N ASP A 51 -10.94 8.78 -9.49
CA ASP A 51 -11.08 7.47 -10.12
C ASP A 51 -9.70 6.87 -10.46
N CYS A 52 -8.78 7.68 -10.99
CA CYS A 52 -7.40 7.24 -11.22
C CYS A 52 -6.69 6.85 -9.91
N ILE A 53 -6.83 7.63 -8.84
CA ILE A 53 -6.23 7.32 -7.54
C ILE A 53 -6.78 5.99 -7.00
N HIS A 54 -8.10 5.77 -7.09
CA HIS A 54 -8.69 4.51 -6.65
C HIS A 54 -8.20 3.31 -7.47
N SER A 55 -8.12 3.44 -8.79
CA SER A 55 -7.59 2.39 -9.66
C SER A 55 -6.11 2.09 -9.35
N ASP A 56 -5.30 3.12 -9.12
CA ASP A 56 -3.89 2.95 -8.74
C ASP A 56 -3.75 2.27 -7.37
N GLN A 57 -4.61 2.63 -6.40
CA GLN A 57 -4.64 2.00 -5.08
C GLN A 57 -5.07 0.53 -5.14
N GLU A 58 -6.04 0.19 -5.98
CA GLU A 58 -6.49 -1.18 -6.18
C GLU A 58 -5.35 -2.03 -6.78
N GLU A 59 -4.66 -1.54 -7.81
CA GLU A 59 -3.51 -2.22 -8.41
C GLU A 59 -2.39 -2.48 -7.39
N VAL A 60 -2.09 -1.49 -6.54
CA VAL A 60 -1.10 -1.65 -5.46
C VAL A 60 -1.57 -2.68 -4.44
N CYS A 61 -2.84 -2.63 -4.02
CA CYS A 61 -3.39 -3.58 -3.06
C CYS A 61 -3.34 -5.03 -3.58
N ASP A 62 -3.70 -5.24 -4.84
CA ASP A 62 -3.68 -6.56 -5.48
C ASP A 62 -2.26 -7.13 -5.59
N MET A 63 -1.26 -6.26 -5.72
CA MET A 63 0.13 -6.69 -5.77
C MET A 63 0.75 -6.93 -4.38
N VAL A 64 0.30 -6.19 -3.35
CA VAL A 64 0.87 -6.25 -1.98
C VAL A 64 0.23 -7.34 -1.13
N LYS A 65 -1.10 -7.48 -1.15
CA LYS A 65 -1.83 -8.48 -0.36
C LYS A 65 -1.28 -9.91 -0.50
N PRO A 66 -1.09 -10.47 -1.70
CA PRO A 66 -0.58 -11.84 -1.82
C PRO A 66 0.85 -11.98 -1.31
N GLN A 67 1.67 -10.92 -1.37
CA GLN A 67 3.03 -10.96 -0.84
C GLN A 67 3.04 -10.98 0.70
N LEU A 68 2.11 -10.26 1.33
CA LEU A 68 1.93 -10.29 2.79
C LEU A 68 1.40 -11.66 3.26
N GLU A 69 0.43 -12.24 2.55
CA GLU A 69 -0.11 -13.57 2.85
C GLU A 69 0.95 -14.67 2.75
N ASP A 70 1.80 -14.62 1.72
CA ASP A 70 2.92 -15.54 1.54
C ASP A 70 3.97 -15.38 2.65
N LEU A 71 4.28 -14.13 3.04
CA LEU A 71 5.21 -13.86 4.14
C LEU A 71 4.68 -14.40 5.47
N VAL A 72 3.41 -14.16 5.79
CA VAL A 72 2.77 -14.67 7.01
C VAL A 72 2.78 -16.20 7.02
N SER A 73 2.47 -16.83 5.88
CA SER A 73 2.50 -18.28 5.74
C SER A 73 3.90 -18.86 5.97
N LYS A 74 4.94 -18.22 5.41
CA LYS A 74 6.34 -18.61 5.62
C LYS A 74 6.79 -18.42 7.06
N MET A 75 6.36 -17.34 7.73
CA MET A 75 6.64 -17.12 9.15
C MET A 75 6.00 -18.18 10.03
N ALA A 76 4.75 -18.59 9.75
CA ALA A 76 4.08 -19.67 10.47
C ALA A 76 4.80 -21.02 10.29
N GLN A 77 5.25 -21.32 9.07
CA GLN A 77 6.07 -22.52 8.82
C GLN A 77 7.41 -22.50 9.57
N LEU A 78 8.07 -21.35 9.63
CA LEU A 78 9.31 -21.16 10.39
C LEU A 78 9.08 -21.34 11.90
N GLN A 79 7.99 -20.78 12.44
CA GLN A 79 7.60 -20.98 13.84
C GLN A 79 7.35 -22.45 14.15
N MET A 80 6.56 -23.14 13.32
CA MET A 80 6.28 -24.56 13.50
C MET A 80 7.55 -25.42 13.42
N ARG A 81 8.49 -25.11 12.51
CA ARG A 81 9.81 -25.77 12.47
C ARG A 81 10.64 -25.49 13.73
N SER A 82 10.59 -24.27 14.26
CA SER A 82 11.30 -23.92 15.50
C SER A 82 10.74 -24.65 16.73
N GLU A 83 9.42 -24.82 16.79
CA GLU A 83 8.72 -25.55 17.85
C GLU A 83 9.02 -27.04 17.77
N LEU A 84 8.99 -27.63 16.57
CA LEU A 84 9.41 -29.01 16.35
C LEU A 84 10.89 -29.22 16.71
N GLY A 85 11.78 -28.28 16.35
CA GLY A 85 13.18 -28.32 16.73
C GLY A 85 13.41 -28.26 18.25
N ARG A 86 12.58 -27.52 19.00
CA ARG A 86 12.60 -27.52 20.47
C ARG A 86 12.01 -28.78 21.08
N ALA A 87 10.89 -29.27 20.55
CA ALA A 87 10.14 -30.41 21.10
C ALA A 87 10.87 -31.73 20.87
N TYR A 88 11.54 -31.87 19.72
CA TYR A 88 12.28 -33.07 19.35
C TYR A 88 13.80 -32.93 19.51
N GLY A 89 14.28 -31.74 19.90
CA GLY A 89 15.68 -31.46 20.20
C GLY A 89 16.63 -31.93 19.11
N THR A 90 16.68 -31.24 17.96
CA THR A 90 17.76 -31.55 17.00
C THR A 90 19.10 -31.07 17.54
N PRO A 91 20.10 -31.98 17.66
CA PRO A 91 21.46 -31.60 17.99
C PRO A 91 22.12 -31.00 16.75
N TYR A 92 22.45 -29.70 16.84
CA TYR A 92 23.24 -28.92 15.87
C TYR A 92 22.58 -28.60 14.51
#